data_AF-A0AAV8X7Q7-F1
#
_entry.id   AF-A0AAV8X7Q7-F1
#
_cell.length_a   1.000
_cell.length_b   1.000
_cell.length_c   1.000
_cell.angle_alpha   90.00
_cell.angle_beta   90.00
_cell.angle_gamma   90.00
#
_symmetry.space_group_name_H-M   'P 1'
#
loop_
_entity.id
_entity.type
_entity.pdbx_description
1 polymer ?
#
loop_
_entity_poly.entity_id
_entity_poly.type
_entity_poly.pdbx_seq_one_letter_code
_entity_poly.pdbx_strand_id
1 'polypeptide(L)'
;MKEIHAIGRALNIIPTVIRGKELAEKGFGGIYGVGKAATVPPALAVLSYTPANAQTTVAWVGKGIVYDTGGLSLKGKVMVIFNFF
;
A
#
# COMPACT_ATOMS: atom_id res chain seq x y z
N MET A 1 8.22 -1.05 -2.89
CA MET A 1 8.21 -0.33 -4.19
C MET A 1 8.88 -1.07 -5.33
N LYS A 2 9.97 -1.83 -5.13
CA LYS A 2 10.58 -2.59 -6.24
C LYS A 2 9.60 -3.57 -6.89
N GLU A 3 8.87 -4.32 -6.06
CA GLU A 3 7.91 -5.34 -6.50
C GLU A 3 6.79 -4.78 -7.40
N ILE A 4 6.14 -3.67 -6.99
CA ILE A 4 5.06 -3.07 -7.79
C ILE A 4 5.54 -2.63 -9.18
N HIS A 5 6.78 -2.14 -9.29
CA HIS A 5 7.34 -1.77 -10.59
C HIS A 5 7.74 -3.00 -11.42
N ALA A 6 8.17 -4.09 -10.78
CA ALA A 6 8.45 -5.34 -11.47
C ALA A 6 7.17 -5.94 -12.07
N ILE A 7 6.10 -6.02 -11.28
CA ILE A 7 4.78 -6.49 -11.73
C ILE A 7 4.20 -5.55 -12.79
N GLY A 8 4.28 -4.22 -12.58
CA GLY A 8 3.83 -3.24 -13.58
C GLY A 8 4.51 -3.44 -14.94
N ARG A 9 5.83 -3.65 -14.96
CA ARG A 9 6.55 -3.98 -16.20
C ARG A 9 6.09 -5.30 -16.82
N ALA A 10 5.93 -6.35 -16.03
CA ALA A 10 5.49 -7.65 -16.52
C ALA A 10 4.09 -7.60 -17.16
N LEU A 11 3.21 -6.73 -16.65
CA LEU A 11 1.84 -6.55 -17.14
C LEU A 11 1.69 -5.40 -18.15
N ASN A 12 2.78 -4.70 -18.47
CA ASN A 12 2.75 -3.47 -19.27
C ASN A 12 1.78 -2.39 -18.73
N ILE A 13 1.75 -2.22 -17.40
CA ILE A 13 0.95 -1.24 -16.67
C ILE A 13 1.88 -0.27 -15.95
N ILE A 14 1.66 1.03 -16.10
CA ILE A 14 2.36 2.05 -15.32
C ILE A 14 1.68 2.16 -13.95
N PRO A 15 2.35 1.81 -12.84
CA PRO A 15 1.74 1.90 -11.52
C PRO A 15 1.58 3.34 -11.06
N THR A 16 0.44 3.67 -10.47
CA THR A 16 0.26 4.92 -9.73
C THR A 16 0.73 4.70 -8.29
N VAL A 17 1.60 5.57 -7.79
CA VAL A 17 2.12 5.50 -6.42
C VAL A 17 1.95 6.86 -5.76
N ILE A 18 1.26 6.88 -4.62
CA ILE A 18 1.10 8.05 -3.75
C ILE A 18 1.84 7.75 -2.46
N ARG A 19 2.80 8.59 -2.06
CA ARG A 19 3.75 8.22 -0.99
C ARG A 19 4.03 9.33 0.01
N GLY A 20 4.19 8.95 1.27
CA GLY A 20 4.62 9.86 2.34
C GLY A 20 3.61 10.99 2.55
N LYS A 21 4.09 12.24 2.59
CA LYS A 21 3.25 13.42 2.85
C LYS A 21 2.16 13.63 1.79
N GLU A 22 2.41 13.20 0.56
CA GLU A 22 1.43 13.27 -0.53
C GLU A 22 0.13 12.52 -0.18
N LEU A 23 0.22 11.46 0.64
CA LEU A 23 -0.97 10.76 1.14
C LEU A 23 -1.83 11.69 1.99
N ALA A 24 -1.22 12.48 2.89
CA ALA A 24 -1.97 13.43 3.71
C ALA A 24 -2.57 14.55 2.87
N GLU A 25 -1.81 15.08 1.92
CA GLU A 25 -2.23 16.17 1.02
C GLU A 25 -3.41 15.76 0.14
N LYS A 26 -3.44 14.50 -0.32
CA LYS A 26 -4.53 13.96 -1.15
C LYS A 26 -5.69 13.35 -0.33
N GLY A 27 -5.70 13.50 1.00
CA GLY A 27 -6.80 13.05 1.86
C GLY A 27 -6.73 11.59 2.32
N PHE A 28 -5.65 10.85 2.04
CA PHE A 28 -5.40 9.48 2.52
C PHE A 28 -4.85 9.45 3.96
N GLY A 29 -5.50 10.20 4.86
CA GLY A 29 -5.08 10.39 6.24
C GLY A 29 -4.98 9.11 7.07
N GLY A 30 -5.79 8.09 6.75
CA GLY A 30 -5.72 6.78 7.42
C GLY A 30 -4.40 6.03 7.12
N ILE A 31 -4.03 5.92 5.83
CA ILE A 31 -2.79 5.26 5.41
C ILE A 31 -1.57 6.03 5.94
N TYR A 32 -1.60 7.36 5.81
CA TYR A 32 -0.54 8.22 6.34
C TYR A 32 -0.43 8.10 7.87
N GLY A 33 -1.54 8.19 8.59
CA GLY A 33 -1.57 8.17 10.06
C GLY A 33 -1.01 6.88 10.65
N VAL A 34 -1.32 5.73 10.05
CA VAL A 34 -0.79 4.43 10.49
C VAL A 34 0.71 4.29 10.19
N GLY A 35 1.16 4.72 9.02
CA GLY A 35 2.53 4.48 8.57
C GLY A 35 3.54 5.60 8.85
N LYS A 36 3.13 6.80 9.27
CA LYS A 36 4.03 7.97 9.40
C LYS A 36 5.18 7.79 10.40
N ALA A 37 5.04 6.86 11.35
CA ALA A 37 6.07 6.59 12.37
C ALA A 37 7.10 5.54 11.91
N ALA A 38 6.91 4.92 10.75
CA ALA A 38 7.86 3.95 10.21
C ALA A 38 9.07 4.65 9.57
N THR A 39 10.22 3.97 9.56
CA THR A 39 11.45 4.45 8.89
C THR A 39 11.27 4.53 7.37
N VAL A 40 10.47 3.64 6.79
CA VAL A 40 10.10 3.66 5.38
C VAL A 40 8.74 4.36 5.23
N PRO A 41 8.64 5.45 4.44
CA PRO A 41 7.38 6.17 4.26
C PRO A 41 6.24 5.29 3.71
N PRO A 42 5.00 5.45 4.21
CA PRO A 42 3.83 4.71 3.73
C PRO A 42 3.51 5.06 2.28
N ALA A 43 2.88 4.13 1.57
CA ALA A 43 2.48 4.32 0.18
C ALA A 43 1.13 3.66 -0.11
N LEU A 44 0.37 4.28 -1.01
CA LEU A 44 -0.71 3.65 -1.74
C LEU A 44 -0.20 3.37 -3.16
N ALA A 45 -0.24 2.12 -3.59
CA ALA A 45 0.17 1.71 -4.93
C ALA A 45 -1.02 1.07 -5.66
N VAL A 46 -1.26 1.48 -6.90
CA VAL A 46 -2.40 1.05 -7.70
C VAL A 46 -1.90 0.59 -9.07
N LEU A 47 -2.30 -0.63 -9.46
CA LEU A 47 -2.18 -1.13 -10.82
C LEU A 47 -3.57 -1.12 -11.44
N SER A 48 -3.74 -0.38 -12.53
CA SER A 48 -5.03 -0.24 -13.21
C SER A 48 -4.95 -0.88 -14.59
N TYR A 49 -5.91 -1.74 -14.90
CA TYR A 49 -6.09 -2.33 -16.22
C TYR A 49 -7.50 -2.01 -16.73
N THR A 50 -7.60 -1.28 -17.84
CA THR A 50 -8.86 -0.76 -18.38
C THR A 50 -8.98 -1.12 -19.86
N PRO A 51 -9.45 -2.33 -20.20
CA PRO A 51 -9.66 -2.71 -21.60
C PRO A 51 -10.89 -2.01 -22.18
N ALA A 52 -10.89 -1.75 -23.49
CA ALA A 52 -11.91 -0.92 -24.16
C ALA A 52 -13.36 -1.43 -24.01
N ASN A 53 -13.55 -2.76 -23.92
CA ASN A 53 -14.87 -3.40 -23.85
C ASN A 53 -15.16 -3.99 -22.45
N ALA A 54 -14.58 -3.43 -21.39
CA ALA A 54 -14.85 -3.86 -20.03
C ALA A 54 -16.34 -3.67 -19.69
N GLN A 55 -17.03 -4.75 -19.34
CA GLN A 55 -18.43 -4.70 -18.90
C GLN A 55 -18.58 -4.55 -17.38
N THR A 56 -17.48 -4.74 -16.64
CA THR A 56 -17.49 -4.73 -15.18
C THR A 56 -16.18 -4.16 -14.66
N THR A 57 -16.27 -3.38 -13.59
CA THR A 57 -15.13 -2.87 -12.84
C THR A 57 -15.00 -3.67 -11.55
N VAL A 58 -13.83 -4.27 -11.34
CA VAL A 58 -13.49 -4.99 -10.11
C VAL A 58 -12.25 -4.35 -9.51
N ALA A 59 -12.22 -4.25 -8.18
CA ALA A 59 -11.05 -3.79 -7.45
C ALA A 59 -10.65 -4.83 -6.40
N TRP A 60 -9.36 -5.14 -6.33
CA TRP A 60 -8.78 -5.90 -5.23
C TRP A 60 -8.03 -4.96 -4.31
N VAL A 61 -8.41 -4.97 -3.03
CA VAL A 61 -7.81 -4.11 -2.02
C VAL A 61 -7.11 -4.98 -0.99
N GLY A 62 -5.79 -4.93 -0.97
CA GLY A 62 -4.94 -5.63 -0.01
C GLY A 62 -4.48 -4.72 1.12
N LYS A 63 -4.46 -5.22 2.36
CA LYS A 63 -3.81 -4.55 3.48
C LYS A 63 -2.30 -4.70 3.34
N GLY A 64 -1.57 -3.63 3.00
CA GLY A 64 -0.11 -3.64 2.83
C GLY A 64 0.73 -3.37 4.08
N ILE A 65 0.34 -3.82 5.27
CA ILE A 65 1.12 -3.62 6.50
C ILE A 65 2.27 -4.63 6.59
N VAL A 66 3.48 -4.20 6.22
CA VAL A 66 4.70 -5.05 6.18
C VAL A 66 5.15 -5.51 7.57
N TYR A 67 4.91 -4.69 8.59
CA TYR A 67 5.27 -5.00 9.98
C TYR A 67 4.34 -4.26 10.94
N ASP A 68 3.84 -4.95 11.95
CA ASP A 68 2.90 -4.40 12.93
C ASP A 68 3.34 -4.69 14.37
N THR A 69 4.00 -3.69 14.96
CA THR A 69 4.38 -3.68 16.38
C THR A 69 3.24 -3.26 17.31
N GLY A 70 2.09 -2.79 16.79
CA GLY A 70 1.03 -2.13 17.56
C GLY A 70 1.15 -0.62 17.68
N GLY A 71 2.26 -0.02 17.24
CA GLY A 71 2.49 1.43 17.36
C GLY A 71 2.72 1.84 18.82
N LEU A 72 2.09 2.94 19.26
CA LEU A 72 2.16 3.40 20.66
C LEU A 72 1.57 2.39 21.64
N SER A 73 0.52 1.68 21.21
CA SER A 73 -0.06 0.54 21.93
C SER A 73 0.76 -0.71 21.62
N LEU A 74 1.99 -0.74 22.14
CA LEU A 74 2.98 -1.76 21.79
C LEU A 74 2.47 -3.17 22.10
N LYS A 75 2.55 -4.04 21.10
CA LYS A 75 2.22 -5.45 21.25
C LYS A 75 3.28 -6.14 22.10
N GLY A 76 2.83 -7.04 22.96
CA GLY A 76 3.73 -7.98 23.63
C GLY A 76 4.48 -8.84 22.61
N LYS A 77 5.63 -9.38 23.01
CA LYS A 77 6.59 -10.07 22.12
C LYS A 77 5.96 -11.17 21.24
N VAL A 78 4.95 -11.88 21.74
CA VAL A 78 4.28 -13.00 21.05
C VAL A 78 3.20 -12.52 20.06
N MET A 79 2.75 -11.26 20.15
CA MET A 79 1.60 -10.74 19.42
C MET A 79 1.98 -9.89 18.20
N VAL A 80 3.26 -9.60 18.00
CA VAL A 80 3.79 -8.87 16.84
C VAL A 80 3.48 -9.62 15.54
N ILE A 81 2.95 -8.93 14.53
CA ILE A 81 2.54 -9.54 13.26
C ILE A 81 3.53 -9.14 12.15
N PHE A 82 4.05 -10.15 11.46
CA PHE A 82 4.73 -10.03 10.19
C PHE A 82 3.80 -10.56 9.11
N ASN A 83 3.41 -9.71 8.16
CA ASN A 83 2.64 -10.18 7.01
C ASN A 83 3.60 -10.41 5.85
N PHE A 84 3.61 -11.63 5.34
CA PHE A 84 4.19 -11.95 4.05
C PHE A 84 3.09 -11.74 2.99
N PHE A 85 3.30 -10.79 2.08
CA PHE A 85 2.45 -10.55 0.91
C PHE A 85 3.04 -11.23 -0.30
#